data_AF-A0A944TA52-F1
#
_entry.id   AF-A0A944TA52-F1
#
_cell.length_a   1.000
_cell.length_b   1.000
_cell.length_c   1.000
_cell.angle_alpha   90.00
_cell.angle_beta   90.00
_cell.angle_gamma   90.00
#
_symmetry.space_group_name_H-M   'P 1'
#
loop_
_entity.id
_entity.type
_entity.pdbx_description
1 polymer ?
#
loop_
_entity_poly.entity_id
_entity_poly.type
_entity_poly.pdbx_seq_one_letter_code
_entity_poly.pdbx_strand_id
1 'polypeptide(L)' 'MDTDDLEPAAKKPDAKNLEVMSIEALGEYIAELEGEIERVHTEIALKEKARNGAESVFRK' A
#
# COMPACT_ATOMS: atom_id res chain seq x y z
N MET A 1 -18.75 29.15 1.07
CA MET A 1 -19.14 27.89 1.74
C MET A 1 -19.50 26.93 0.64
N ASP A 2 -18.83 25.78 0.57
CA ASP A 2 -19.36 24.47 0.13
C ASP A 2 -18.17 23.51 0.12
N THR A 3 -17.77 23.08 1.32
CA THR A 3 -16.71 22.09 1.56
C THR A 3 -17.30 20.77 2.06
N ASP A 4 -18.59 20.53 1.80
CA ASP A 4 -19.36 19.41 2.36
C ASP A 4 -19.38 18.17 1.44
N ASP A 5 -18.64 18.17 0.33
CA ASP A 5 -18.51 16.99 -0.54
C ASP A 5 -17.19 16.24 -0.26
N LEU A 6 -16.90 16.03 1.03
CA LEU A 6 -15.90 15.05 1.43
C LEU A 6 -16.60 13.69 1.45
N GLU A 7 -16.54 12.99 0.32
CA GLU A 7 -16.98 11.60 0.21
C GLU A 7 -16.51 10.81 1.44
N PRO A 8 -17.37 9.97 2.05
CA PRO A 8 -16.99 9.23 3.25
C PRO A 8 -15.73 8.43 2.95
N ALA A 9 -14.62 8.80 3.61
CA ALA A 9 -13.35 8.11 3.46
C ALA A 9 -13.59 6.60 3.60
N ALA A 10 -13.25 5.84 2.57
CA ALA A 10 -13.46 4.40 2.55
C ALA A 10 -12.94 3.82 3.86
N LYS A 11 -13.85 3.19 4.64
CA LYS A 11 -13.48 2.59 5.91
C LYS A 11 -12.33 1.64 5.65
N LYS A 12 -11.24 1.81 6.39
CA LYS A 12 -10.12 0.87 6.34
C LYS A 12 -10.69 -0.52 6.60
N PRO A 13 -10.32 -1.53 5.79
CA PRO A 13 -10.77 -2.89 6.06
C PRO A 13 -10.38 -3.26 7.49
N ASP A 14 -11.34 -3.80 8.24
CA ASP A 14 -11.09 -4.25 9.60
C ASP A 14 -9.95 -5.27 9.61
N ALA A 15 -9.06 -5.15 10.60
CA ALA A 15 -7.98 -6.11 10.76
C ALA A 15 -8.56 -7.51 10.99
N LYS A 16 -8.00 -8.53 10.32
CA LYS A 16 -8.39 -9.93 10.55
C LYS A 16 -8.21 -10.25 12.05
N ASN A 17 -9.19 -10.95 12.64
CA ASN A 17 -9.06 -11.40 14.02
C ASN A 17 -8.08 -12.57 14.08
N LEU A 18 -6.86 -12.31 14.57
CA LEU A 18 -5.79 -13.30 14.61
C LEU A 18 -5.99 -14.38 15.68
N GLU A 19 -6.76 -14.09 16.74
CA GLU A 19 -6.95 -15.01 17.88
C GLU A 19 -7.72 -16.28 17.49
N VAL A 20 -8.53 -16.22 16.43
CA VAL A 20 -9.33 -17.35 15.95
C VAL A 20 -8.66 -18.13 14.82
N MET A 21 -7.49 -17.68 14.35
CA MET A 21 -6.77 -18.32 13.24
C MET A 21 -5.86 -19.44 13.75
N SER A 22 -5.74 -20.51 12.96
CA SER A 22 -4.74 -21.56 13.21
C SER A 22 -3.32 -21.07 12.89
N ILE A 23 -2.30 -21.79 13.38
CA ILE A 23 -0.89 -21.48 13.06
C ILE A 23 -0.65 -21.52 11.54
N GLU A 24 -1.24 -22.51 10.85
CA GLU A 24 -1.14 -22.62 9.39
C GLU A 24 -1.75 -21.40 8.70
N ALA A 25 -2.97 -21.00 9.10
CA ALA A 25 -3.64 -19.83 8.53
C ALA A 25 -2.89 -18.51 8.82
N LEU A 26 -2.23 -18.40 9.98
CA LEU A 26 -1.37 -17.27 10.30
C LEU A 26 -0.12 -17.25 9.40
N GLY A 27 0.46 -18.42 9.11
CA GLY A 27 1.58 -18.54 8.17
C GLY A 27 1.21 -18.12 6.74
N GLU A 28 0.05 -18.56 6.25
CA GLU A 28 -0.48 -18.14 4.95
C GLU A 28 -0.77 -16.64 4.90
N TYR A 29 -1.33 -16.09 5.98
CA TYR A 29 -1.61 -14.66 6.05
C TYR A 29 -0.33 -13.81 6.06
N ILE A 30 0.73 -14.28 6.72
CA ILE A 30 2.05 -13.64 6.66
C ILE A 30 2.56 -13.63 5.22
N ALA A 31 2.52 -14.77 4.52
CA ALA A 31 2.99 -14.87 3.14
C ALA A 31 2.23 -13.93 2.18
N GLU A 32 0.91 -13.79 2.37
CA GLU A 32 0.08 -12.82 1.63
C GLU A 32 0.55 -11.38 1.86
N LEU A 33 0.75 -10.99 3.13
CA LEU A 33 1.18 -9.63 3.48
C LEU A 33 2.60 -9.33 2.99
N GLU A 34 3.53 -10.28 3.09
CA GLU A 34 4.90 -10.13 2.58
C GLU A 34 4.91 -9.96 1.05
N GLY A 35 4.08 -10.71 0.32
CA GLY A 35 3.92 -10.54 -1.11
C GLY A 35 3.40 -9.15 -1.48
N GLU A 36 2.46 -8.61 -0.70
CA GLU A 36 1.95 -7.26 -0.90
C GLU A 36 3.00 -6.19 -0.60
N ILE A 37 3.80 -6.37 0.46
CA ILE A 37 4.92 -5.49 0.79
C ILE A 37 5.91 -5.42 -0.37
N GLU A 38 6.29 -6.57 -0.95
CA GLU A 38 7.20 -6.62 -2.12
C GLU A 38 6.61 -5.91 -3.34
N ARG A 39 5.31 -6.07 -3.60
CA ARG A 39 4.62 -5.37 -4.69
C ARG A 39 4.67 -3.86 -4.49
N VAL A 40 4.41 -3.39 -3.27
CA VAL A 40 4.46 -1.97 -2.92
C VAL A 40 5.89 -1.42 -3.05
N HIS A 41 6.91 -2.15 -2.61
CA HIS A 41 8.30 -1.76 -2.79
C HIS A 41 8.68 -1.60 -4.26
N THR A 42 8.21 -2.51 -5.12
CA THR A 42 8.42 -2.43 -6.57
C THR A 42 7.79 -1.16 -7.16
N GLU A 43 6.53 -0.86 -6.78
CA GLU A 43 5.85 0.37 -7.21
C GLU A 43 6.54 1.64 -6.74
N ILE A 44 7.04 1.66 -5.50
CA ILE A 44 7.81 2.79 -4.96
C ILE A 44 9.06 3.00 -5.80
N ALA A 45 9.85 1.95 -6.04
CA ALA A 45 11.08 2.04 -6.84
C ALA A 45 10.83 2.58 -8.25
N LEU A 46 9.72 2.18 -8.89
CA LEU A 46 9.30 2.72 -10.19
C LEU A 46 8.98 4.22 -10.11
N LYS A 47 8.23 4.65 -9.09
CA LYS A 47 7.87 6.07 -8.91
C LYS A 47 9.09 6.93 -8.59
N GLU A 48 10.04 6.42 -7.79
CA GLU A 48 11.29 7.13 -7.51
C GLU A 48 12.16 7.28 -8.75
N LYS A 49 12.27 6.23 -9.56
CA LYS A 49 12.97 6.30 -10.86
C LYS A 49 12.32 7.34 -11.78
N ALA A 50 10.99 7.38 -11.85
CA ALA A 50 10.27 8.37 -12.64
C ALA A 50 10.53 9.80 -12.13
N ARG A 51 10.51 10.02 -10.80
CA ARG A 51 10.85 11.30 -10.17
C ARG A 51 12.26 11.75 -10.53
N ASN A 52 13.25 10.90 -10.33
CA ASN A 52 14.67 11.22 -10.62
C ASN A 52 14.90 11.46 -12.12
N GLY A 53 14.21 10.71 -12.98
CA GLY A 53 14.24 10.91 -14.43
C GLY A 53 13.68 12.28 -14.82
N ALA A 54 12.55 12.68 -14.25
CA ALA A 54 11.96 14.00 -14.48
C ALA A 54 12.89 15.13 -13.98
N GLU A 55 13.44 15.01 -12.77
CA GLU A 55 14.37 16.00 -12.23
C GLU A 55 15.62 16.20 -13.11
N SER A 56 16.08 15.13 -13.77
CA SER A 56 17.22 15.18 -14.69
C SER A 56 16.92 15.93 -16.00
N VAL A 57 15.64 15.97 -16.42
CA VAL A 57 15.19 16.70 -17.61
C VAL A 57 15.03 18.20 -17.31
N PHE A 58 14.56 18.57 -16.11
CA PHE A 58 14.36 19.97 -15.72
C PHE A 58 15.64 20.69 -15.24
N ARG A 59 16.74 19.98 -15.00
CA ARG A 59 18.04 20.57 -14.60
C ARG A 59 19.04 20.74 -15.76
N LYS A 60 18.62 20.55 -17.01
CA LYS A 60 19.42 20.82 -18.21
C LYS A 60 19.01 22.12 -18.90
#